data_AF-A0A7Z9QZ89-F1
#
_entry.id   AF-A0A7Z9QZ89-F1
#
_cell.length_a   1.000
_cell.length_b   1.000
_cell.length_c   1.000
_cell.angle_alpha   90.00
_cell.angle_beta   90.00
_cell.angle_gamma   90.00
#
_symmetry.space_group_name_H-M   'P 1'
#
loop_
_entity.id
_entity.type
_entity.pdbx_description
1 polymer ?
#
loop_
_entity_poly.entity_id
_entity_poly.type
_entity_poly.pdbx_seq_one_letter_code
_entity_poly.pdbx_strand_id
1 'polypeptide(L)'
;MQSWRDRTSANGGIVPDNIGLTGKIGEYMDGKWWGGYYGWRWPHGGSVLLEAITIAGTNGKLLTGEDSMMDLARSQIDLLWSLRQQSGGEIQVPYRHTDSGWADYRLASPELAIQLWNVSQSSADLDRILRLSNQDQWDRQPPPRGNGKSPNAGWFRFVQGHFPDYPEKILHASYREVCRALESIRQDSKEAIYTQHWIHRDPVICAALTQLTIGGSYPIYHGGLLHTLVRYYDFNQQQPGLPEDVAALIDGIDNNKFRLHLVNLSPLHSRRLVIQAGMFGEHKFSEVSITSPDVWQSIQSKWLQILLLPGNRVETSY
;
A
#
# COMPACT_ATOMS: atom_id res chain seq x y z
N MET A 1 -9.23 19.06 -2.80
CA MET A 1 -9.10 18.34 -4.09
C MET A 1 -9.53 19.17 -5.29
N GLN A 2 -10.71 19.83 -5.27
CA GLN A 2 -11.26 20.50 -6.46
C GLN A 2 -10.29 21.47 -7.15
N SER A 3 -9.67 22.40 -6.41
CA SER A 3 -8.73 23.37 -7.01
C SER A 3 -7.55 22.72 -7.72
N TRP A 4 -7.10 21.54 -7.28
CA TRP A 4 -6.04 20.80 -7.96
C TRP A 4 -6.56 20.14 -9.24
N ARG A 5 -7.78 19.60 -9.25
CA ARG A 5 -8.42 19.10 -10.48
C ARG A 5 -8.61 20.20 -11.52
N ASP A 6 -9.08 21.38 -11.10
CA ASP A 6 -9.29 22.51 -12.00
C ASP A 6 -7.98 22.96 -12.65
N ARG A 7 -6.90 23.07 -11.84
CA ARG A 7 -5.56 23.40 -12.33
C ARG A 7 -5.00 22.34 -13.26
N THR A 8 -5.18 21.06 -12.95
CA THR A 8 -4.79 19.95 -13.81
C THR A 8 -5.52 20.02 -15.15
N SER A 9 -6.83 20.28 -15.14
CA SER A 9 -7.63 20.45 -16.35
C SER A 9 -7.15 21.64 -17.19
N ALA A 10 -6.91 22.79 -16.55
CA ALA A 10 -6.35 23.98 -17.20
C ALA A 10 -4.93 23.77 -17.75
N ASN A 11 -4.20 22.77 -17.24
CA ASN A 11 -2.84 22.43 -17.63
C ASN A 11 -2.76 21.21 -18.58
N GLY A 12 -3.81 20.94 -19.35
CA GLY A 12 -3.79 19.85 -20.34
C GLY A 12 -3.78 18.45 -19.72
N GLY A 13 -4.28 18.31 -18.50
CA GLY A 13 -4.45 17.02 -17.83
C GLY A 13 -3.29 16.60 -16.91
N ILE A 14 -2.17 17.33 -16.88
CA ILE A 14 -1.05 17.06 -15.97
C ILE A 14 -1.09 17.99 -14.75
N VAL A 15 -0.88 17.46 -13.55
CA VAL A 15 -0.81 18.26 -12.33
C VAL A 15 0.42 19.19 -12.41
N PRO A 16 0.22 20.53 -12.36
CA PRO A 16 1.34 21.46 -12.32
C PRO A 16 2.09 21.34 -10.98
N ASP A 17 3.41 21.46 -10.99
CA ASP A 17 4.23 21.53 -9.76
C ASP A 17 4.61 22.97 -9.39
N ASN A 18 4.25 23.94 -10.25
CA ASN A 18 4.62 25.33 -10.12
C ASN A 18 3.40 26.24 -10.33
N ILE A 19 2.96 26.85 -9.23
CA ILE A 19 1.80 27.74 -9.16
C ILE A 19 2.19 28.93 -8.29
N GLY A 20 1.97 30.15 -8.77
CA GLY A 20 2.27 31.36 -8.00
C GLY A 20 1.20 31.69 -6.95
N LEU A 21 1.46 32.73 -6.16
CA LEU A 21 0.58 33.13 -5.06
C LEU A 21 -0.80 33.60 -5.55
N THR A 22 -0.91 34.02 -6.80
CA THR A 22 -2.19 34.39 -7.43
C THR A 22 -3.00 33.19 -7.91
N GLY A 23 -2.46 31.97 -7.82
CA GLY A 23 -3.05 30.76 -8.36
C GLY A 23 -2.75 30.53 -9.85
N LYS A 24 -2.03 31.45 -10.51
CA LYS A 24 -1.59 31.31 -11.90
C LYS A 24 -0.50 30.25 -12.02
N ILE A 25 -0.71 29.29 -12.93
CA ILE A 25 0.28 28.25 -13.26
C ILE A 25 1.50 28.92 -13.90
N GLY A 26 2.70 28.57 -13.42
CA GLY A 26 3.95 29.08 -13.97
C GLY A 26 4.25 30.55 -13.72
N GLU A 27 3.54 31.22 -12.78
CA GLU A 27 3.61 32.68 -12.55
C GLU A 27 5.04 33.21 -12.41
N TYR A 28 5.89 32.48 -11.68
CA TYR A 28 7.27 32.89 -11.38
C TYR A 28 8.34 32.11 -12.17
N MET A 29 7.95 31.36 -13.21
CA MET A 29 8.88 30.57 -14.04
C MET A 29 8.53 30.66 -15.53
N ASP A 30 8.27 31.86 -16.03
CA ASP A 30 8.02 32.12 -17.46
C ASP A 30 6.91 31.24 -18.07
N GLY A 31 5.85 30.97 -17.29
CA GLY A 31 4.73 30.13 -17.73
C GLY A 31 5.00 28.62 -17.66
N LYS A 32 6.17 28.18 -17.20
CA LYS A 32 6.46 26.75 -16.99
C LYS A 32 5.63 26.22 -15.83
N TRP A 33 4.69 25.33 -16.14
CA TRP A 33 3.87 24.59 -15.16
C TRP A 33 4.66 23.57 -14.34
N TRP A 34 5.90 23.32 -14.74
CA TRP A 34 6.86 22.38 -14.16
C TRP A 34 8.13 23.11 -13.68
N GLY A 35 8.92 22.45 -12.82
CA GLY A 35 10.19 22.98 -12.34
C GLY A 35 10.21 23.38 -10.86
N GLY A 36 9.10 23.17 -10.15
CA GLY A 36 9.02 23.31 -8.70
C GLY A 36 9.92 22.33 -7.95
N TYR A 37 10.22 22.66 -6.69
CA TYR A 37 11.00 21.83 -5.78
C TYR A 37 10.24 20.51 -5.49
N TYR A 38 10.93 19.37 -5.58
CA TYR A 38 10.30 18.03 -5.57
C TYR A 38 9.23 17.79 -6.67
N GLY A 39 9.27 18.58 -7.75
CA GLY A 39 8.39 18.44 -8.91
C GLY A 39 9.01 17.66 -10.08
N TRP A 40 8.44 17.85 -11.26
CA TRP A 40 8.76 17.17 -12.52
C TRP A 40 10.21 17.37 -12.99
N ARG A 41 10.89 18.48 -12.65
CA ARG A 41 12.31 18.68 -13.02
C ARG A 41 13.28 17.98 -12.06
N TRP A 42 12.86 17.73 -10.82
CA TRP A 42 13.71 17.25 -9.72
C TRP A 42 14.35 15.88 -10.04
N PRO A 43 15.51 15.50 -9.47
CA PRO A 43 16.19 14.23 -9.81
C PRO A 43 15.33 12.98 -9.59
N HIS A 44 14.41 13.00 -8.63
CA HIS A 44 13.48 11.90 -8.39
C HIS A 44 12.23 11.94 -9.28
N GLY A 45 12.04 13.02 -10.04
CA GLY A 45 10.88 13.25 -10.91
C GLY A 45 9.61 13.54 -10.14
N GLY A 46 8.48 13.49 -10.85
CA GLY A 46 7.15 13.76 -10.30
C GLY A 46 6.66 12.74 -9.26
N SER A 47 7.45 11.75 -8.86
CA SER A 47 7.01 10.67 -7.97
C SER A 47 6.45 11.19 -6.64
N VAL A 48 7.07 12.21 -6.05
CA VAL A 48 6.63 12.80 -4.78
C VAL A 48 5.26 13.49 -4.93
N LEU A 49 5.04 14.17 -6.05
CA LEU A 49 3.76 14.77 -6.39
C LEU A 49 2.68 13.71 -6.60
N LEU A 50 3.01 12.64 -7.32
CA LEU A 50 2.10 11.51 -7.58
C LEU A 50 1.72 10.79 -6.27
N GLU A 51 2.67 10.59 -5.37
CA GLU A 51 2.43 10.07 -4.03
C GLU A 51 1.49 10.99 -3.24
N ALA A 52 1.74 12.30 -3.23
CA ALA A 52 0.92 13.27 -2.51
C ALA A 52 -0.54 13.29 -2.98
N ILE A 53 -0.79 13.27 -4.29
CA ILE A 53 -2.17 13.24 -4.82
C ILE A 53 -2.85 11.89 -4.60
N THR A 54 -2.09 10.79 -4.58
CA THR A 54 -2.63 9.46 -4.22
C THR A 54 -3.05 9.45 -2.75
N ILE A 55 -2.19 9.91 -1.84
CA ILE A 55 -2.53 10.04 -0.40
C ILE A 55 -3.76 10.93 -0.21
N ALA A 56 -3.80 12.08 -0.88
CA ALA A 56 -4.94 12.99 -0.79
C ALA A 56 -6.24 12.33 -1.29
N GLY A 57 -6.15 11.54 -2.38
CA GLY A 57 -7.29 10.82 -2.94
C GLY A 57 -7.80 9.70 -2.02
N THR A 58 -6.92 8.87 -1.47
CA THR A 58 -7.30 7.77 -0.56
C THR A 58 -7.86 8.29 0.75
N ASN A 59 -7.27 9.36 1.31
CA ASN A 59 -7.83 10.05 2.49
C ASN A 59 -9.19 10.69 2.19
N GLY A 60 -9.35 11.28 1.00
CA GLY A 60 -10.63 11.82 0.56
C GLY A 60 -11.71 10.74 0.48
N LYS A 61 -11.38 9.58 -0.10
CA LYS A 61 -12.27 8.41 -0.14
C LYS A 61 -12.63 7.93 1.26
N LEU A 62 -11.67 7.83 2.18
CA LEU A 62 -11.92 7.45 3.57
C LEU A 62 -12.93 8.37 4.26
N LEU A 63 -12.80 9.69 4.07
CA LEU A 63 -13.65 10.68 4.74
C LEU A 63 -15.06 10.80 4.14
N THR A 64 -15.20 10.51 2.84
CA THR A 64 -16.45 10.80 2.10
C THR A 64 -17.16 9.57 1.59
N GLY A 65 -16.48 8.42 1.48
CA GLY A 65 -16.97 7.23 0.80
C GLY A 65 -16.97 7.35 -0.73
N GLU A 66 -16.54 8.48 -1.31
CA GLU A 66 -16.63 8.73 -2.75
C GLU A 66 -15.38 8.26 -3.52
N ASP A 67 -15.57 7.35 -4.47
CA ASP A 67 -14.50 6.82 -5.32
C ASP A 67 -13.83 7.90 -6.18
N SER A 68 -14.62 8.92 -6.57
CA SER A 68 -14.14 10.02 -7.39
C SER A 68 -12.99 10.80 -6.74
N MET A 69 -12.83 10.72 -5.41
CA MET A 69 -11.72 11.35 -4.70
C MET A 69 -10.35 10.91 -5.21
N MET A 70 -10.24 9.70 -5.75
CA MET A 70 -9.02 9.14 -6.32
C MET A 70 -8.78 9.50 -7.79
N ASP A 71 -9.73 10.12 -8.48
CA ASP A 71 -9.67 10.34 -9.93
C ASP A 71 -8.50 11.21 -10.39
N LEU A 72 -8.07 12.17 -9.55
CA LEU A 72 -6.89 12.96 -9.87
C LEU A 72 -5.65 12.06 -9.97
N ALA A 73 -5.42 11.19 -8.98
CA ALA A 73 -4.30 10.26 -8.99
C ALA A 73 -4.38 9.27 -10.16
N ARG A 74 -5.57 8.69 -10.40
CA ARG A 74 -5.84 7.80 -11.54
C ARG A 74 -5.50 8.47 -12.88
N SER A 75 -5.95 9.72 -13.07
CA SER A 75 -5.71 10.47 -14.31
C SER A 75 -4.23 10.69 -14.59
N GLN A 76 -3.41 10.90 -13.55
CA GLN A 76 -1.97 11.08 -13.75
C GLN A 76 -1.28 9.77 -14.13
N ILE A 77 -1.66 8.65 -13.49
CA ILE A 77 -1.17 7.31 -13.84
C ILE A 77 -1.51 6.99 -15.30
N ASP A 78 -2.72 7.32 -15.75
CA ASP A 78 -3.17 7.06 -17.12
C ASP A 78 -2.52 7.99 -18.16
N LEU A 79 -2.34 9.27 -17.83
CA LEU A 79 -1.63 10.20 -18.70
C LEU A 79 -0.18 9.76 -18.90
N LEU A 80 0.55 9.46 -17.83
CA LEU A 80 1.94 8.98 -17.93
C LEU A 80 2.03 7.67 -18.71
N TRP A 81 1.03 6.78 -18.54
CA TRP A 81 0.93 5.57 -19.35
C TRP A 81 0.66 5.84 -20.83
N SER A 82 -0.13 6.86 -21.17
CA SER A 82 -0.33 7.24 -22.58
C SER A 82 0.95 7.75 -23.26
N LEU A 83 1.88 8.28 -22.47
CA LEU A 83 3.19 8.78 -22.93
C LEU A 83 4.25 7.68 -22.99
N ARG A 84 3.88 6.43 -22.68
CA ARG A 84 4.82 5.30 -22.60
C ARG A 84 5.59 5.08 -23.89
N GLN A 85 6.79 4.53 -23.75
CA GLN A 85 7.64 4.11 -24.85
C GLN A 85 8.07 2.65 -24.63
N GLN A 86 8.31 1.94 -25.73
CA GLN A 86 8.90 0.61 -25.67
C GLN A 86 10.40 0.72 -25.90
N SER A 87 11.19 0.31 -24.91
CA SER A 87 12.65 0.37 -24.95
C SER A 87 13.23 -0.89 -24.32
N GLY A 88 14.13 -1.58 -25.03
CA GLY A 88 14.78 -2.80 -24.52
C GLY A 88 13.81 -3.95 -24.17
N GLY A 89 12.63 -4.01 -24.79
CA GLY A 89 11.60 -5.00 -24.47
C GLY A 89 10.72 -4.65 -23.26
N GLU A 90 10.96 -3.52 -22.61
CA GLU A 90 10.17 -3.05 -21.47
C GLU A 90 9.33 -1.81 -21.83
N ILE A 91 8.19 -1.66 -21.15
CA ILE A 91 7.38 -0.45 -21.24
C ILE A 91 7.87 0.55 -20.20
N GLN A 92 8.30 1.70 -20.68
CA GLN A 92 8.79 2.80 -19.85
C GLN A 92 7.84 3.99 -19.91
N VAL A 93 7.68 4.70 -18.80
CA VAL A 93 6.90 5.94 -18.69
C VAL A 93 7.81 7.09 -18.24
N PRO A 94 7.51 8.34 -18.62
CA PRO A 94 8.36 9.46 -18.22
C PRO A 94 8.16 9.79 -16.73
N TYR A 95 9.27 10.09 -16.04
CA TYR A 95 9.22 10.57 -14.66
C TYR A 95 9.54 12.05 -14.53
N ARG A 96 10.15 12.65 -15.56
CA ARG A 96 10.61 14.05 -15.53
C ARG A 96 10.12 14.85 -16.72
N HIS A 97 10.01 16.16 -16.52
CA HIS A 97 9.77 17.13 -17.58
C HIS A 97 10.88 18.20 -17.55
N THR A 98 11.37 18.55 -18.74
CA THR A 98 12.48 19.48 -18.96
C THR A 98 12.15 20.48 -20.07
N ASP A 99 13.09 21.38 -20.37
CA ASP A 99 12.95 22.32 -21.50
C ASP A 99 12.86 21.58 -22.84
N SER A 100 13.39 20.35 -22.91
CA SER A 100 13.28 19.47 -24.09
C SER A 100 12.04 18.57 -24.08
N GLY A 101 11.13 18.73 -23.11
CA GLY A 101 9.92 17.91 -22.94
C GLY A 101 10.10 16.78 -21.93
N TRP A 102 9.32 15.71 -22.11
CA TRP A 102 9.34 14.50 -21.27
C TRP A 102 10.70 13.80 -21.33
N ALA A 103 11.22 13.41 -20.17
CA ALA A 103 12.53 12.82 -20.01
C ALA A 103 12.51 11.75 -18.91
N ASP A 104 13.64 11.05 -18.77
CA ASP A 104 13.86 10.07 -17.70
C ASP A 104 12.77 8.97 -17.72
N TYR A 105 12.70 8.31 -18.87
CA TYR A 105 11.83 7.16 -19.09
C TYR A 105 12.37 5.98 -18.28
N ARG A 106 11.52 5.44 -17.41
CA ARG A 106 11.85 4.32 -16.51
C ARG A 106 10.73 3.29 -16.57
N LEU A 107 11.02 2.09 -16.11
CA LEU A 107 10.00 1.04 -15.96
C LEU A 107 8.80 1.58 -15.16
N ALA A 108 7.60 1.31 -15.68
CA ALA A 108 6.37 1.69 -15.00
C ALA A 108 6.23 0.93 -13.68
N SER A 109 6.12 1.67 -12.57
CA SER A 109 5.99 1.09 -11.24
C SER A 109 4.52 0.76 -10.93
N PRO A 110 4.22 -0.42 -10.35
CA PRO A 110 2.86 -0.79 -9.95
C PRO A 110 2.42 -0.11 -8.64
N GLU A 111 3.34 0.46 -7.86
CA GLU A 111 3.11 0.79 -6.46
C GLU A 111 1.90 1.70 -6.22
N LEU A 112 1.78 2.81 -6.97
CA LEU A 112 0.65 3.73 -6.79
C LEU A 112 -0.67 3.14 -7.28
N ALA A 113 -0.67 2.32 -8.33
CA ALA A 113 -1.86 1.63 -8.80
C ALA A 113 -2.34 0.60 -7.77
N ILE A 114 -1.41 -0.12 -7.12
CA ILE A 114 -1.71 -1.04 -6.02
C ILE A 114 -2.30 -0.29 -4.82
N GLN A 115 -1.81 0.90 -4.48
CA GLN A 115 -2.41 1.72 -3.41
C GLN A 115 -3.87 2.08 -3.70
N LEU A 116 -4.16 2.49 -4.94
CA LEU A 116 -5.52 2.82 -5.36
C LEU A 116 -6.43 1.59 -5.36
N TRP A 117 -5.96 0.47 -5.91
CA TRP A 117 -6.69 -0.80 -5.90
C TRP A 117 -6.93 -1.34 -4.48
N ASN A 118 -5.95 -1.22 -3.58
CA ASN A 118 -6.11 -1.64 -2.18
C ASN A 118 -7.29 -0.93 -1.50
N VAL A 119 -7.51 0.35 -1.82
CA VAL A 119 -8.60 1.15 -1.24
C VAL A 119 -9.92 1.01 -2.01
N SER A 120 -9.88 0.93 -3.34
CA SER A 120 -11.09 0.92 -4.18
C SER A 120 -11.65 -0.48 -4.45
N GLN A 121 -10.76 -1.48 -4.51
CA GLN A 121 -11.04 -2.83 -5.02
C GLN A 121 -11.72 -2.85 -6.40
N SER A 122 -11.61 -1.76 -7.16
CA SER A 122 -12.27 -1.61 -8.46
C SER A 122 -11.52 -2.35 -9.57
N SER A 123 -12.27 -2.89 -10.55
CA SER A 123 -11.68 -3.51 -11.74
C SER A 123 -10.83 -2.53 -12.55
N ALA A 124 -11.21 -1.25 -12.62
CA ALA A 124 -10.45 -0.25 -13.35
C ALA A 124 -9.06 0.00 -12.73
N ASP A 125 -8.93 -0.02 -11.40
CA ASP A 125 -7.62 0.09 -10.75
C ASP A 125 -6.82 -1.21 -10.87
N LEU A 126 -7.51 -2.37 -10.86
CA LEU A 126 -6.88 -3.66 -11.16
C LEU A 126 -6.29 -3.67 -12.58
N ASP A 127 -7.02 -3.18 -13.59
CA ASP A 127 -6.56 -3.09 -14.99
C ASP A 127 -5.30 -2.22 -15.13
N ARG A 128 -5.17 -1.16 -14.32
CA ARG A 128 -3.96 -0.31 -14.30
C ARG A 128 -2.73 -1.07 -13.81
N ILE A 129 -2.90 -2.07 -12.96
CA ILE A 129 -1.83 -2.94 -12.48
C ILE A 129 -1.56 -4.03 -13.52
N LEU A 130 -2.62 -4.69 -14.01
CA LEU A 130 -2.51 -5.84 -14.92
C LEU A 130 -1.97 -5.48 -16.31
N ARG A 131 -2.11 -4.23 -16.75
CA ARG A 131 -1.51 -3.75 -18.01
C ARG A 131 0.02 -3.66 -17.98
N LEU A 132 0.64 -3.77 -16.80
CA LEU A 132 2.09 -3.70 -16.65
C LEU A 132 2.74 -5.02 -17.07
N SER A 133 3.87 -4.92 -17.78
CA SER A 133 4.69 -6.05 -18.21
C SER A 133 5.54 -6.62 -17.08
N ASN A 134 6.08 -7.83 -17.28
CA ASN A 134 7.10 -8.45 -16.41
C ASN A 134 6.66 -8.67 -14.95
N GLN A 135 5.37 -8.95 -14.71
CA GLN A 135 4.84 -9.16 -13.35
C GLN A 135 5.52 -10.32 -12.62
N ASP A 136 6.03 -11.32 -13.35
CA ASP A 136 6.80 -12.43 -12.74
C ASP A 136 8.08 -11.97 -12.03
N GLN A 137 8.62 -10.81 -12.41
CA GLN A 137 9.78 -10.23 -11.72
C GLN A 137 9.41 -9.65 -10.36
N TRP A 138 8.12 -9.41 -10.09
CA TRP A 138 7.64 -8.92 -8.80
C TRP A 138 7.79 -9.96 -7.68
N ASP A 139 8.15 -11.20 -7.98
CA ASP A 139 8.51 -12.17 -6.93
C ASP A 139 9.89 -11.88 -6.33
N ARG A 140 10.72 -11.16 -7.07
CA ARG A 140 12.07 -10.75 -6.65
C ARG A 140 11.98 -9.44 -5.87
N GLN A 141 11.42 -9.52 -4.68
CA GLN A 141 11.29 -8.33 -3.84
C GLN A 141 12.61 -7.96 -3.17
N PRO A 142 13.04 -6.68 -3.20
CA PRO A 142 14.10 -6.24 -2.31
C PRO A 142 13.67 -6.47 -0.86
N PRO A 143 14.62 -6.76 0.06
CA PRO A 143 14.28 -6.92 1.45
C PRO A 143 13.61 -5.64 1.96
N PRO A 144 12.57 -5.75 2.82
CA PRO A 144 12.03 -4.58 3.49
C PRO A 144 13.17 -3.92 4.29
N ARG A 145 13.14 -2.60 4.41
CA ARG A 145 14.18 -1.82 5.07
C ARG A 145 13.56 -0.97 6.18
N GLY A 146 14.36 -0.66 7.19
CA GLY A 146 14.01 0.27 8.27
C GLY A 146 13.71 1.71 7.81
N ASN A 147 13.83 2.00 6.52
CA ASN A 147 13.54 3.31 5.96
C ASN A 147 12.05 3.56 5.68
N GLY A 148 11.17 2.73 6.24
CA GLY A 148 9.72 2.84 6.07
C GLY A 148 9.24 2.61 4.62
N LYS A 149 10.06 1.99 3.76
CA LYS A 149 9.65 1.58 2.41
C LYS A 149 9.55 0.07 2.34
N SER A 150 8.43 -0.41 1.82
CA SER A 150 8.25 -1.80 1.44
C SER A 150 7.47 -1.88 0.15
N PRO A 151 7.93 -2.66 -0.84
CA PRO A 151 7.18 -2.85 -2.07
C PRO A 151 5.89 -3.64 -1.84
N ASN A 152 4.88 -3.33 -2.63
CA ASN A 152 3.57 -3.98 -2.55
C ASN A 152 3.34 -5.02 -3.65
N ALA A 153 4.16 -5.03 -4.70
CA ALA A 153 3.93 -5.88 -5.86
C ALA A 153 3.94 -7.39 -5.55
N GLY A 154 4.82 -7.86 -4.67
CA GLY A 154 4.86 -9.27 -4.26
C GLY A 154 3.63 -9.68 -3.43
N TRP A 155 3.19 -8.80 -2.52
CA TRP A 155 1.96 -8.99 -1.76
C TRP A 155 0.74 -9.03 -2.69
N PHE A 156 0.66 -8.10 -3.64
CA PHE A 156 -0.41 -8.07 -4.64
C PHE A 156 -0.48 -9.39 -5.42
N ARG A 157 0.66 -9.92 -5.90
CA ARG A 157 0.68 -11.23 -6.57
C ARG A 157 0.22 -12.36 -5.66
N PHE A 158 0.63 -12.35 -4.39
CA PHE A 158 0.23 -13.37 -3.42
C PHE A 158 -1.28 -13.40 -3.20
N VAL A 159 -1.90 -12.25 -2.91
CA VAL A 159 -3.35 -12.17 -2.66
C VAL A 159 -4.20 -12.38 -3.92
N GLN A 160 -3.58 -12.28 -5.10
CA GLN A 160 -4.16 -12.66 -6.39
C GLN A 160 -3.87 -14.13 -6.76
N GLY A 161 -3.21 -14.91 -5.90
CA GLY A 161 -2.94 -16.34 -6.10
C GLY A 161 -1.74 -16.67 -7.00
N HIS A 162 -0.94 -15.68 -7.39
CA HIS A 162 0.17 -15.84 -8.33
C HIS A 162 1.55 -15.99 -7.67
N PHE A 163 1.65 -15.85 -6.34
CA PHE A 163 2.91 -16.00 -5.61
C PHE A 163 2.72 -16.70 -4.24
N PRO A 164 2.42 -18.01 -4.21
CA PRO A 164 2.04 -18.72 -2.99
C PRO A 164 3.14 -18.77 -1.92
N ASP A 165 4.42 -18.79 -2.30
CA ASP A 165 5.55 -18.81 -1.36
C ASP A 165 5.80 -17.46 -0.66
N TYR A 166 5.08 -16.40 -1.04
CA TYR A 166 5.33 -15.05 -0.57
C TYR A 166 5.38 -14.93 0.96
N PRO A 167 4.47 -15.52 1.76
CA PRO A 167 4.47 -15.36 3.21
C PRO A 167 5.79 -15.80 3.85
N GLU A 168 6.30 -16.98 3.49
CA GLU A 168 7.58 -17.48 4.01
C GLU A 168 8.74 -16.60 3.54
N LYS A 169 8.78 -16.24 2.25
CA LYS A 169 9.84 -15.42 1.67
C LYS A 169 9.93 -14.03 2.33
N ILE A 170 8.80 -13.35 2.53
CA ILE A 170 8.78 -12.01 3.11
C ILE A 170 9.09 -12.03 4.62
N LEU A 171 8.65 -13.06 5.35
CA LEU A 171 8.99 -13.23 6.77
C LEU A 171 10.49 -13.52 6.95
N HIS A 172 11.07 -14.41 6.13
CA HIS A 172 12.52 -14.66 6.14
C HIS A 172 13.32 -13.41 5.78
N ALA A 173 12.91 -12.66 4.75
CA ALA A 173 13.57 -11.42 4.35
C ALA A 173 13.50 -10.36 5.46
N SER A 174 12.34 -10.21 6.10
CA SER A 174 12.14 -9.28 7.21
C SER A 174 13.01 -9.65 8.40
N TYR A 175 13.02 -10.91 8.82
CA TYR A 175 13.86 -11.39 9.92
C TYR A 175 15.35 -11.17 9.67
N ARG A 176 15.82 -11.46 8.44
CA ARG A 176 17.22 -11.19 8.05
C ARG A 176 17.56 -9.71 8.16
N GLU A 177 16.67 -8.82 7.74
CA GLU A 177 16.90 -7.38 7.87
C GLU A 177 16.92 -6.93 9.33
N VAL A 178 16.03 -7.44 10.18
CA VAL A 178 16.05 -7.17 11.64
C VAL A 178 17.40 -7.58 12.23
N CYS A 179 17.87 -8.80 11.95
CA CYS A 179 19.18 -9.27 12.40
C CYS A 179 20.33 -8.38 11.91
N ARG A 180 20.31 -7.99 10.62
CA ARG A 180 21.31 -7.09 10.03
C ARG A 180 21.28 -5.70 10.70
N ALA A 181 20.10 -5.15 10.94
CA ALA A 181 19.90 -3.85 11.57
C ALA A 181 20.43 -3.85 13.01
N LEU A 182 20.07 -4.86 13.80
CA LEU A 182 20.56 -5.03 15.18
C LEU A 182 22.08 -5.17 15.23
N GLU A 183 22.67 -5.97 14.33
CA GLU A 183 24.13 -6.11 14.28
C GLU A 183 24.81 -4.81 13.87
N SER A 184 24.23 -4.10 12.90
CA SER A 184 24.71 -2.78 12.48
C SER A 184 24.60 -1.71 13.56
N ILE A 185 23.70 -1.85 14.54
CA ILE A 185 23.62 -0.99 15.73
C ILE A 185 24.73 -1.36 16.73
N ARG A 186 24.94 -2.66 16.99
CA ARG A 186 25.98 -3.12 17.94
C ARG A 186 27.39 -2.72 17.54
N GLN A 187 27.67 -2.73 16.23
CA GLN A 187 28.97 -2.39 15.66
C GLN A 187 29.17 -0.88 15.45
N ASP A 188 28.14 -0.07 15.71
CA ASP A 188 28.20 1.36 15.44
C ASP A 188 29.02 2.10 16.50
N SER A 189 30.04 2.81 16.03
CA SER A 189 30.97 3.60 16.85
C SER A 189 31.03 5.06 16.42
N LYS A 190 30.11 5.50 15.55
CA LYS A 190 30.16 6.86 14.98
C LYS A 190 29.71 7.91 16.00
N GLU A 191 30.55 8.94 16.16
CA GLU A 191 30.27 10.10 17.02
C GLU A 191 29.39 11.17 16.34
N ALA A 192 29.58 11.39 15.03
CA ALA A 192 28.78 12.33 14.24
C ALA A 192 27.79 11.58 13.34
N ILE A 193 26.49 11.82 13.57
CA ILE A 193 25.40 11.10 12.90
C ILE A 193 24.36 12.06 12.34
N TYR A 194 23.83 11.72 11.16
CA TYR A 194 22.71 12.39 10.51
C TYR A 194 21.53 11.43 10.39
N THR A 195 20.32 11.91 10.10
CA THR A 195 19.08 11.13 10.18
C THR A 195 19.11 9.81 9.40
N GLN A 196 19.71 9.79 8.20
CA GLN A 196 19.82 8.59 7.38
C GLN A 196 20.67 7.48 8.03
N HIS A 197 21.56 7.83 8.97
CA HIS A 197 22.35 6.87 9.73
C HIS A 197 21.46 5.89 10.52
N TRP A 198 20.39 6.40 11.16
CA TRP A 198 19.45 5.60 11.94
C TRP A 198 18.35 4.98 11.09
N ILE A 199 17.86 5.67 10.06
CA ILE A 199 16.85 5.17 9.13
C ILE A 199 17.27 3.82 8.52
N HIS A 200 18.55 3.64 8.18
CA HIS A 200 19.05 2.36 7.63
C HIS A 200 19.34 1.29 8.69
N ARG A 201 19.23 1.64 9.97
CA ARG A 201 19.51 0.76 11.12
C ARG A 201 18.27 0.44 11.94
N ASP A 202 17.10 0.94 11.56
CA ASP A 202 15.86 0.66 12.30
C ASP A 202 15.51 -0.85 12.20
N PRO A 203 15.48 -1.58 13.34
CA PRO A 203 15.08 -2.98 13.37
C PRO A 203 13.56 -3.17 13.41
N VAL A 204 12.77 -2.10 13.49
CA VAL A 204 11.31 -2.16 13.56
C VAL A 204 10.74 -2.21 12.14
N ILE A 205 10.51 -3.44 11.65
CA ILE A 205 10.03 -3.69 10.29
C ILE A 205 8.65 -4.36 10.36
N CYS A 206 7.62 -3.62 9.98
CA CYS A 206 6.23 -4.07 10.12
C CYS A 206 5.58 -4.51 8.80
N ALA A 207 6.29 -4.44 7.67
CA ALA A 207 5.69 -4.62 6.35
C ALA A 207 5.09 -6.02 6.13
N ALA A 208 5.85 -7.08 6.42
CA ALA A 208 5.37 -8.45 6.31
C ALA A 208 4.12 -8.68 7.15
N LEU A 209 4.13 -8.24 8.41
CA LEU A 209 2.99 -8.40 9.31
C LEU A 209 1.78 -7.59 8.82
N THR A 210 2.00 -6.38 8.32
CA THR A 210 0.94 -5.54 7.73
C THR A 210 0.26 -6.25 6.56
N GLN A 211 1.06 -6.72 5.61
CA GLN A 211 0.58 -7.35 4.39
C GLN A 211 -0.12 -8.69 4.66
N LEU A 212 0.47 -9.53 5.52
CA LEU A 212 -0.01 -10.89 5.77
C LEU A 212 -1.16 -10.95 6.78
N THR A 213 -1.12 -10.17 7.86
CA THR A 213 -2.06 -10.36 8.99
C THR A 213 -3.30 -9.49 8.88
N ILE A 214 -3.17 -8.26 8.36
CA ILE A 214 -4.27 -7.28 8.30
C ILE A 214 -4.70 -6.94 6.87
N GLY A 215 -3.97 -7.45 5.86
CA GLY A 215 -4.41 -7.45 4.47
C GLY A 215 -4.47 -6.04 3.89
N GLY A 216 -3.33 -5.41 3.70
CA GLY A 216 -3.26 -4.10 3.07
C GLY A 216 -1.90 -3.80 2.48
N SER A 217 -1.86 -2.83 1.57
CA SER A 217 -0.60 -2.28 1.09
C SER A 217 0.15 -1.61 2.24
N TYR A 218 1.48 -1.73 2.22
CA TYR A 218 2.33 -0.93 3.08
C TYR A 218 2.18 0.55 2.68
N PRO A 219 2.02 1.47 3.64
CA PRO A 219 1.64 2.84 3.34
C PRO A 219 2.72 3.58 2.56
N ILE A 220 2.31 4.59 1.81
CA ILE A 220 3.24 5.51 1.14
C ILE A 220 4.08 6.20 2.21
N TYR A 221 5.41 6.07 2.10
CA TYR A 221 6.37 6.57 3.10
C TYR A 221 6.19 8.05 3.45
N HIS A 222 5.78 8.89 2.51
CA HIS A 222 5.58 10.34 2.70
C HIS A 222 4.26 10.70 3.41
N GLY A 223 3.74 9.85 4.29
CA GLY A 223 2.58 10.14 5.13
C GLY A 223 1.25 9.52 4.66
N GLY A 224 1.30 8.42 3.91
CA GLY A 224 0.11 7.65 3.58
C GLY A 224 -0.50 7.02 4.84
N LEU A 225 -1.83 6.99 4.91
CA LEU A 225 -2.54 6.24 5.93
C LEU A 225 -2.46 4.74 5.65
N LEU A 226 -2.51 3.95 6.71
CA LEU A 226 -2.53 2.50 6.62
C LEU A 226 -3.95 2.03 6.30
N HIS A 227 -4.23 1.75 5.03
CA HIS A 227 -5.50 1.18 4.57
C HIS A 227 -5.41 -0.35 4.55
N THR A 228 -6.22 -1.02 5.36
CA THR A 228 -6.19 -2.48 5.54
C THR A 228 -7.60 -3.04 5.59
N LEU A 229 -7.75 -4.32 5.26
CA LEU A 229 -9.03 -5.02 5.30
C LEU A 229 -9.59 -5.17 6.72
N VAL A 230 -8.72 -5.44 7.69
CA VAL A 230 -9.13 -5.72 9.07
C VAL A 230 -8.18 -5.13 10.11
N ARG A 231 -8.65 -5.07 11.36
CA ARG A 231 -7.85 -4.79 12.56
C ARG A 231 -8.32 -5.68 13.71
N TYR A 232 -7.40 -6.14 14.55
CA TYR A 232 -7.68 -7.07 15.65
C TYR A 232 -7.64 -6.39 17.03
N TYR A 233 -8.44 -6.93 17.95
CA TYR A 233 -8.39 -6.62 19.38
C TYR A 233 -8.45 -7.91 20.19
N ASP A 234 -7.56 -8.03 21.17
CA ASP A 234 -7.63 -9.09 22.18
C ASP A 234 -8.80 -8.78 23.11
N PHE A 235 -9.83 -9.64 23.06
CA PHE A 235 -11.04 -9.46 23.85
C PHE A 235 -10.78 -9.57 25.35
N ASN A 236 -9.88 -10.47 25.75
CA ASN A 236 -9.63 -10.77 27.15
C ASN A 236 -8.73 -9.71 27.78
N GLN A 237 -7.69 -9.28 27.06
CA GLN A 237 -6.76 -8.26 27.55
C GLN A 237 -7.24 -6.82 27.28
N GLN A 238 -8.29 -6.65 26.46
CA GLN A 238 -8.85 -5.36 26.07
C GLN A 238 -7.81 -4.45 25.40
N GLN A 239 -6.97 -5.02 24.53
CA GLN A 239 -5.88 -4.31 23.86
C GLN A 239 -5.93 -4.50 22.34
N PRO A 240 -5.41 -3.54 21.55
CA PRO A 240 -5.24 -3.72 20.11
C PRO A 240 -4.22 -4.82 19.81
N GLY A 241 -4.50 -5.62 18.79
CA GLY A 241 -3.62 -6.71 18.35
C GLY A 241 -4.30 -8.07 18.39
N LEU A 242 -3.60 -9.07 17.86
CA LEU A 242 -4.01 -10.47 18.01
C LEU A 242 -3.77 -10.91 19.45
N PRO A 243 -4.64 -11.78 20.02
CA PRO A 243 -4.34 -12.44 21.29
C PRO A 243 -3.05 -13.25 21.19
N GLU A 244 -2.45 -13.52 22.35
CA GLU A 244 -1.33 -14.47 22.47
C GLU A 244 -1.67 -15.82 21.82
N ASP A 245 -0.69 -16.45 21.19
CA ASP A 245 -0.83 -17.73 20.46
C ASP A 245 -1.81 -17.71 19.28
N VAL A 246 -2.23 -16.54 18.78
CA VAL A 246 -3.07 -16.45 17.57
C VAL A 246 -2.25 -16.02 16.38
N ALA A 247 -2.28 -16.82 15.31
CA ALA A 247 -1.75 -16.47 14.01
C ALA A 247 -2.88 -16.07 13.05
N ALA A 248 -2.61 -15.10 12.18
CA ALA A 248 -3.52 -14.65 11.15
C ALA A 248 -2.83 -14.59 9.78
N LEU A 249 -3.55 -14.95 8.71
CA LEU A 249 -3.08 -14.83 7.34
C LEU A 249 -4.23 -14.46 6.41
N ILE A 250 -4.05 -13.43 5.60
CA ILE A 250 -4.92 -13.09 4.48
C ILE A 250 -4.22 -13.51 3.20
N ASP A 251 -4.80 -14.48 2.48
CA ASP A 251 -4.18 -15.10 1.31
C ASP A 251 -4.97 -14.93 0.01
N GLY A 252 -6.06 -14.17 0.05
CA GLY A 252 -6.94 -13.96 -1.08
C GLY A 252 -7.71 -12.67 -0.93
N ILE A 253 -7.69 -11.82 -1.96
CA ILE A 253 -8.48 -10.59 -2.05
C ILE A 253 -9.06 -10.51 -3.45
N ASP A 254 -10.40 -10.50 -3.55
CA ASP A 254 -11.10 -10.39 -4.82
C ASP A 254 -12.46 -9.70 -4.64
N ASN A 255 -12.69 -8.63 -5.40
CA ASN A 255 -13.99 -7.99 -5.57
C ASN A 255 -14.75 -7.71 -4.25
N ASN A 256 -14.12 -6.95 -3.35
CA ASN A 256 -14.60 -6.65 -1.99
C ASN A 256 -14.75 -7.86 -1.05
N LYS A 257 -14.22 -9.02 -1.43
CA LYS A 257 -14.12 -10.20 -0.59
C LYS A 257 -12.68 -10.50 -0.24
N PHE A 258 -12.48 -11.15 0.90
CA PHE A 258 -11.16 -11.63 1.27
C PHE A 258 -11.24 -12.92 2.07
N ARG A 259 -10.17 -13.71 1.99
CA ARG A 259 -9.97 -14.91 2.81
C ARG A 259 -9.02 -14.63 3.95
N LEU A 260 -9.46 -14.97 5.16
CA LEU A 260 -8.70 -14.85 6.39
C LEU A 260 -8.63 -16.20 7.09
N HIS A 261 -7.40 -16.62 7.39
CA HIS A 261 -7.09 -17.76 8.23
C HIS A 261 -6.75 -17.28 9.63
N LEU A 262 -7.38 -17.86 10.64
CA LEU A 262 -7.06 -17.67 12.04
C LEU A 262 -6.72 -19.00 12.67
N VAL A 263 -5.59 -19.06 13.38
CA VAL A 263 -5.13 -20.29 14.03
C VAL A 263 -4.83 -20.00 15.49
N ASN A 264 -5.43 -20.78 16.39
CA ASN A 264 -5.04 -20.81 17.79
C ASN A 264 -3.96 -21.87 18.00
N LEU A 265 -2.75 -21.42 18.25
CA LEU A 265 -1.56 -22.25 18.49
C LEU A 265 -1.54 -22.82 19.91
N SER A 266 -2.39 -22.33 20.82
CA SER A 266 -2.49 -22.87 22.17
C SER A 266 -3.20 -24.24 22.16
N PRO A 267 -2.57 -25.30 22.70
CA PRO A 267 -3.21 -26.60 22.81
C PRO A 267 -4.18 -26.71 24.00
N LEU A 268 -4.17 -25.72 24.90
CA LEU A 268 -4.91 -25.78 26.17
C LEU A 268 -5.99 -24.72 26.30
N HIS A 269 -5.77 -23.54 25.71
CA HIS A 269 -6.59 -22.38 26.00
C HIS A 269 -7.34 -21.91 24.77
N SER A 270 -8.62 -21.59 24.95
CA SER A 270 -9.37 -20.88 23.91
C SER A 270 -8.92 -19.43 23.82
N ARG A 271 -9.03 -18.83 22.63
CA ARG A 271 -8.72 -17.42 22.37
C ARG A 271 -9.95 -16.72 21.85
N ARG A 272 -10.22 -15.52 22.36
CA ARG A 272 -11.34 -14.69 21.90
C ARG A 272 -10.78 -13.39 21.36
N LEU A 273 -11.20 -13.02 20.16
CA LEU A 273 -10.77 -11.80 19.50
C LEU A 273 -11.95 -11.08 18.86
N VAL A 274 -11.79 -9.77 18.70
CA VAL A 274 -12.67 -8.93 17.91
C VAL A 274 -11.93 -8.50 16.65
N ILE A 275 -12.60 -8.61 15.52
CA ILE A 275 -12.15 -8.16 14.21
C ILE A 275 -12.98 -6.93 13.85
N GLN A 276 -12.29 -5.82 13.55
CA GLN A 276 -12.87 -4.62 12.97
C GLN A 276 -12.71 -4.67 11.44
N ALA A 277 -13.76 -4.31 10.71
CA ALA A 277 -13.72 -4.13 9.27
C ALA A 277 -13.07 -2.78 8.92
N GLY A 278 -11.90 -2.81 8.30
CA GLY A 278 -11.08 -1.63 8.01
C GLY A 278 -10.20 -1.19 9.18
N MET A 279 -9.09 -0.51 8.89
CA MET A 279 -8.20 0.05 9.92
C MET A 279 -8.92 1.11 10.79
N PHE A 280 -9.80 1.88 10.17
CA PHE A 280 -10.53 3.00 10.76
C PHE A 280 -12.02 2.71 10.98
N GLY A 281 -12.46 1.47 10.75
CA GLY A 281 -13.87 1.10 10.83
C GLY A 281 -14.68 1.65 9.64
N GLU A 282 -14.04 1.89 8.51
CA GLU A 282 -14.63 2.42 7.29
C GLU A 282 -15.42 1.37 6.50
N HIS A 283 -15.19 0.08 6.76
CA HIS A 283 -15.86 -1.03 6.11
C HIS A 283 -16.95 -1.64 6.99
N LYS A 284 -17.72 -2.57 6.41
CA LYS A 284 -18.78 -3.33 7.06
C LYS A 284 -18.72 -4.76 6.55
N PHE A 285 -18.67 -5.74 7.46
CA PHE A 285 -18.88 -7.14 7.09
C PHE A 285 -20.35 -7.34 6.73
N SER A 286 -20.62 -7.72 5.49
CA SER A 286 -21.97 -8.12 5.05
C SER A 286 -22.27 -9.55 5.47
N GLU A 287 -21.32 -10.44 5.22
CA GLU A 287 -21.43 -11.88 5.35
C GLU A 287 -20.12 -12.46 5.88
N VAL A 288 -20.18 -13.67 6.42
CA VAL A 288 -19.02 -14.50 6.67
C VAL A 288 -19.37 -15.94 6.32
N SER A 289 -18.48 -16.60 5.61
CA SER A 289 -18.47 -18.06 5.44
C SER A 289 -17.28 -18.64 6.19
N ILE A 290 -17.51 -19.64 7.03
CA ILE A 290 -16.49 -20.41 7.74
C ILE A 290 -16.42 -21.78 7.09
N THR A 291 -15.23 -22.25 6.71
CA THR A 291 -15.08 -23.53 6.00
C THR A 291 -15.17 -24.74 6.93
N SER A 292 -14.76 -24.59 8.20
CA SER A 292 -14.79 -25.67 9.19
C SER A 292 -15.04 -25.10 10.60
N PRO A 293 -16.25 -25.24 11.16
CA PRO A 293 -17.44 -25.87 10.57
C PRO A 293 -17.98 -25.07 9.37
N ASP A 294 -18.61 -25.74 8.40
CA ASP A 294 -19.27 -25.08 7.25
C ASP A 294 -20.46 -24.26 7.75
N VAL A 295 -20.24 -22.95 7.92
CA VAL A 295 -21.21 -22.01 8.49
C VAL A 295 -21.21 -20.75 7.66
N TRP A 296 -22.40 -20.33 7.23
CA TRP A 296 -22.61 -19.01 6.66
C TRP A 296 -23.45 -18.16 7.61
N GLN A 297 -23.08 -16.89 7.76
CA GLN A 297 -23.81 -15.95 8.60
C GLN A 297 -23.80 -14.54 8.00
N SER A 298 -24.97 -13.88 8.01
CA SER A 298 -25.05 -12.44 7.78
C SER A 298 -24.69 -11.68 9.07
N ILE A 299 -23.72 -10.76 8.99
CA ILE A 299 -23.21 -10.02 10.16
C ILE A 299 -23.78 -8.60 10.18
N GLN A 300 -23.74 -7.92 9.04
CA GLN A 300 -24.14 -6.52 8.89
C GLN A 300 -23.55 -5.59 9.98
N SER A 301 -22.27 -5.77 10.32
CA SER A 301 -21.57 -5.03 11.37
C SER A 301 -20.16 -4.63 10.96
N LYS A 302 -19.61 -3.61 11.62
CA LYS A 302 -18.18 -3.26 11.55
C LYS A 302 -17.31 -4.18 12.41
N TRP A 303 -17.95 -4.98 13.25
CA TRP A 303 -17.29 -5.80 14.27
C TRP A 303 -17.74 -7.24 14.15
N LEU A 304 -16.79 -8.16 14.23
CA LEU A 304 -17.04 -9.58 14.38
C LEU A 304 -16.27 -10.12 15.58
N GLN A 305 -16.93 -10.86 16.45
CA GLN A 305 -16.27 -11.56 17.55
C GLN A 305 -16.10 -13.03 17.19
N ILE A 306 -14.89 -13.57 17.37
CA ILE A 306 -14.57 -14.97 17.12
C ILE A 306 -14.06 -15.62 18.41
N LEU A 307 -14.50 -16.85 18.66
CA LEU A 307 -13.94 -17.74 19.67
C LEU A 307 -13.20 -18.88 18.96
N LEU A 308 -11.88 -18.93 19.14
CA LEU A 308 -11.03 -20.01 18.65
C LEU A 308 -10.84 -21.02 19.78
N LEU A 309 -11.27 -22.26 19.55
CA LEU A 309 -10.99 -23.38 20.46
C LEU A 309 -9.50 -23.77 20.42
N PRO A 310 -8.99 -24.51 21.41
CA PRO A 310 -7.59 -24.93 21.43
C PRO A 310 -7.22 -25.73 20.18
N GLY A 311 -6.06 -25.42 19.59
CA GLY A 311 -5.54 -26.07 18.38
C GLY A 311 -6.38 -25.90 17.11
N ASN A 312 -7.39 -25.03 17.12
CA ASN A 312 -8.32 -24.87 16.01
C ASN A 312 -7.79 -23.89 14.96
N ARG A 313 -8.06 -24.20 13.69
CA ARG A 313 -7.92 -23.30 12.54
C ARG A 313 -9.30 -22.99 11.97
N VAL A 314 -9.59 -21.70 11.84
CA VAL A 314 -10.78 -21.20 11.19
C VAL A 314 -10.37 -20.49 9.90
N GLU A 315 -10.89 -20.94 8.78
CA GLU A 315 -10.80 -20.25 7.50
C GLU A 315 -12.12 -19.52 7.27
N THR A 316 -12.03 -18.22 7.00
CA THR A 316 -13.18 -17.33 6.83
C THR A 316 -13.09 -16.60 5.49
N SER A 317 -14.23 -16.46 4.82
CA SER A 317 -14.39 -15.57 3.67
C SER A 317 -15.44 -14.51 4.00
N TYR A 318 -15.10 -13.24 3.80
CA TYR A 318 -15.97 -12.09 4.05
C TYR A 318 -16.42 -11.42 2.75
#